data_AF-A0A2V8SNC5-F1
#
_entry.id   AF-A0A2V8SNC5-F1
#
_cell.length_a   1.000
_cell.length_b   1.000
_cell.length_c   1.000
_cell.angle_alpha   90.00
_cell.angle_beta   90.00
_cell.angle_gamma   90.00
#
_symmetry.space_group_name_H-M   'P 1'
#
loop_
_entity.id
_entity.type
_entity.pdbx_description
1 polymer ?
#
loop_
_entity_poly.entity_id
_entity_poly.type
_entity_poly.pdbx_seq_one_letter_code
_entity_poly.pdbx_strand_id
1 'polypeptide(L)'
;MRFLYLSLFVLMVLFGVSCTGEKKPDTPLESFKAYVTAVKQKDTTRMKLLLSSDSIKMHEQEAKAQNVTLDDVVRRETLFTEGQKTVEFRNQKIEGEKATLEVKNSFGTWETVPFVREEDEWKIDKKGYADRMLQDVEQNSQQMDDFINQGKEPQP
;
A
#
# COMPACT_ATOMS: atom_id res chain seq x y z
N MET A 1 18.19 55.16 28.35
CA MET A 1 18.07 55.04 26.88
C MET A 1 19.41 54.74 26.20
N ARG A 2 20.07 53.61 26.52
CA ARG A 2 21.22 53.07 25.74
C ARG A 2 21.75 51.70 26.18
N PHE A 3 21.06 51.02 27.11
CA PHE A 3 21.43 49.67 27.55
C PHE A 3 20.30 48.64 27.43
N LEU A 4 19.11 49.05 26.99
CA LEU A 4 17.95 48.16 26.78
C LEU A 4 17.75 47.75 25.31
N TYR A 5 18.62 48.18 24.40
CA TYR A 5 18.58 47.81 22.98
C TYR A 5 19.59 46.72 22.61
N LEU A 6 20.50 46.32 23.52
CA LEU A 6 21.51 45.31 23.23
C LEU A 6 21.09 43.87 23.58
N SER A 7 19.98 43.69 24.30
CA SER A 7 19.43 42.37 24.65
C SER A 7 18.30 41.90 23.72
N LEU A 8 18.01 42.63 22.64
CA LEU A 8 16.97 42.27 21.67
C LEU A 8 17.52 41.57 20.42
N PHE A 9 18.80 41.17 20.41
CA PHE A 9 19.47 40.63 19.21
C PHE A 9 20.02 39.21 19.36
N VAL A 10 19.72 38.49 20.46
CA VAL A 10 20.42 37.22 20.80
C VAL A 10 19.52 35.98 20.90
N LEU A 11 18.23 36.02 20.55
CA LEU A 11 17.41 34.79 20.54
C LEU A 11 16.47 34.67 19.33
N MET A 12 16.93 35.12 18.16
CA MET A 12 16.24 34.93 16.87
C MET A 12 17.04 34.04 15.91
N VAL A 13 17.75 33.04 16.41
CA VAL A 13 18.36 32.01 15.56
C VAL A 13 18.32 30.71 16.33
N LEU A 14 17.37 29.83 16.01
CA LEU A 14 17.40 28.37 16.10
C LEU A 14 16.00 27.78 15.85
N PHE A 15 15.32 28.25 14.80
CA PHE A 15 14.37 27.41 14.06
C PHE A 15 15.05 26.97 12.77
N GLY A 16 16.17 26.26 12.93
CA GLY A 16 16.61 25.33 11.89
C GLY A 16 15.63 24.18 11.90
N VAL A 17 14.48 24.35 11.23
CA VAL A 17 13.66 23.23 10.81
C VAL A 17 14.56 22.41 9.91
N SER A 18 15.22 21.40 10.49
CA SER A 18 15.77 20.29 9.75
C SER A 18 14.57 19.56 9.18
N CYS A 19 14.03 20.08 8.07
CA CYS A 19 13.42 19.22 7.07
C CYS A 19 14.55 18.36 6.50
N THR A 20 15.02 17.41 7.30
CA THR A 20 15.53 16.14 6.80
C THR A 20 14.31 15.52 6.12
N GLY A 21 14.05 15.97 4.89
CA GLY A 21 13.02 15.40 4.06
C GLY A 21 13.42 13.96 3.86
N GLU A 22 12.76 13.05 4.57
CA GLU A 22 12.76 11.66 4.16
C GLU A 22 12.37 11.68 2.69
N LYS A 23 13.32 11.28 1.84
CA LYS A 23 13.11 11.29 0.39
C LYS A 23 11.86 10.45 0.14
N LYS A 24 10.81 11.10 -0.36
CA LYS A 24 9.56 10.43 -0.71
C LYS A 24 9.88 9.34 -1.73
N PRO A 25 9.24 8.16 -1.67
CA PRO A 25 9.50 7.12 -2.65
C PRO A 25 9.10 7.59 -4.04
N ASP A 26 10.05 7.67 -4.97
CA ASP A 26 9.82 8.21 -6.32
C ASP A 26 9.32 7.10 -7.28
N THR A 27 9.38 5.84 -6.86
CA THR A 27 8.98 4.67 -7.65
C THR A 27 8.11 3.68 -6.85
N PRO A 28 7.30 2.85 -7.53
CA PRO A 28 6.53 1.78 -6.87
C PRO A 28 7.41 0.85 -6.03
N LEU A 29 8.59 0.48 -6.55
CA LEU A 29 9.54 -0.36 -5.82
C LEU A 29 10.09 0.32 -4.55
N GLU A 30 10.39 1.61 -4.60
CA GLU A 30 10.84 2.34 -3.41
C GLU A 30 9.71 2.44 -2.37
N SER A 31 8.46 2.67 -2.81
CA SER A 31 7.29 2.69 -1.93
C SER A 31 7.08 1.33 -1.26
N PHE A 32 7.22 0.25 -2.04
CA PHE A 32 7.17 -1.11 -1.52
C PHE A 32 8.27 -1.39 -0.48
N LYS A 33 9.51 -0.99 -0.75
CA LYS A 33 10.62 -1.14 0.21
C LYS A 33 10.36 -0.33 1.48
N ALA A 34 9.84 0.89 1.36
CA ALA A 34 9.44 1.70 2.51
C ALA A 34 8.35 1.00 3.34
N TYR A 35 7.38 0.36 2.68
CA TYR A 35 6.33 -0.40 3.36
C TYR A 35 6.90 -1.62 4.08
N VAL A 36 7.81 -2.36 3.44
CA VAL A 36 8.50 -3.49 4.07
C VAL A 36 9.25 -3.06 5.33
N THR A 37 9.94 -1.93 5.27
CA THR A 37 10.65 -1.34 6.42
C THR A 37 9.66 -0.95 7.52
N ALA A 38 8.57 -0.27 7.19
CA ALA A 38 7.55 0.13 8.15
C ALA A 38 6.93 -1.07 8.88
N VAL A 39 6.61 -2.15 8.17
CA VAL A 39 6.13 -3.40 8.77
C VAL A 39 7.17 -4.00 9.73
N LYS A 40 8.44 -4.10 9.32
CA LYS A 40 9.52 -4.64 10.18
C LYS A 40 9.73 -3.80 11.44
N GLN A 41 9.52 -2.49 11.35
CA GLN A 41 9.62 -1.56 12.47
C GLN A 41 8.33 -1.44 13.28
N LYS A 42 7.24 -2.09 12.85
CA LYS A 42 5.89 -1.95 13.41
C LYS A 42 5.40 -0.49 13.41
N ASP A 43 5.82 0.28 12.42
CA ASP A 43 5.40 1.67 12.21
C ASP A 43 4.07 1.71 11.46
N THR A 44 2.98 1.50 12.19
CA THR A 44 1.62 1.51 11.63
C THR A 44 1.26 2.85 10.98
N THR A 45 1.82 3.96 11.47
CA THR A 45 1.60 5.28 10.87
C THR A 45 2.18 5.34 9.47
N ARG A 46 3.45 4.92 9.32
CA ARG A 46 4.09 4.87 8.01
C ARG A 46 3.45 3.85 7.09
N MET A 47 3.02 2.70 7.62
CA MET A 47 2.25 1.70 6.86
C MET A 47 1.01 2.34 6.25
N LYS A 48 0.18 3.03 7.05
CA LYS A 48 -1.04 3.71 6.56
C LYS A 48 -0.75 4.73 5.47
N LEU A 49 0.30 5.54 5.61
CA LEU A 49 0.68 6.55 4.63
C LEU A 49 1.06 5.96 3.26
N LEU A 50 1.53 4.70 3.24
CA LEU A 50 1.95 4.00 2.02
C LEU A 50 0.82 3.18 1.38
N LEU A 51 -0.38 3.19 1.95
CA LEU A 51 -1.57 2.56 1.38
C LEU A 51 -2.41 3.60 0.64
N SER A 52 -3.04 3.19 -0.48
CA SER A 52 -3.95 4.06 -1.23
C SER A 52 -5.11 4.52 -0.36
N SER A 53 -5.65 5.69 -0.66
CA SER A 53 -6.82 6.24 0.03
C SER A 53 -7.99 5.25 0.05
N ASP A 54 -8.19 4.54 -1.06
CA ASP A 54 -9.22 3.51 -1.22
C ASP A 54 -8.93 2.24 -0.40
N SER A 55 -7.66 1.84 -0.27
CA SER A 55 -7.26 0.78 0.66
C SER A 55 -7.55 1.15 2.11
N ILE A 56 -7.27 2.40 2.50
CA ILE A 56 -7.56 2.89 3.86
C ILE A 56 -9.07 2.87 4.14
N LYS A 57 -9.90 3.39 3.23
CA LYS A 57 -11.37 3.33 3.38
C LYS A 57 -11.88 1.90 3.54
N MET A 58 -11.33 0.95 2.78
CA MET A 58 -11.67 -0.46 2.90
C MET A 58 -11.31 -1.01 4.30
N HIS A 59 -10.10 -0.72 4.80
CA HIS A 59 -9.68 -1.15 6.13
C HIS A 59 -10.50 -0.47 7.24
N GLU A 60 -10.94 0.78 7.06
CA GLU A 60 -11.83 1.47 7.98
C GLU A 60 -13.21 0.81 8.06
N GLN A 61 -13.76 0.38 6.92
CA GLN A 61 -15.03 -0.34 6.88
C GLN A 61 -14.91 -1.69 7.60
N GLU A 62 -13.81 -2.42 7.37
CA GLU A 62 -13.53 -3.67 8.07
C GLU A 62 -13.37 -3.45 9.58
N ALA A 63 -12.60 -2.45 9.98
CA ALA A 63 -12.39 -2.11 11.39
C ALA A 63 -13.72 -1.85 12.11
N LYS A 64 -14.61 -1.07 11.46
CA LYS A 64 -15.97 -0.82 11.97
C LYS A 64 -16.79 -2.11 12.06
N ALA A 65 -16.75 -2.95 11.03
CA ALA A 65 -17.51 -4.21 11.00
C ALA A 65 -17.05 -5.21 12.08
N GLN A 66 -15.75 -5.23 12.39
CA GLN A 66 -15.15 -6.13 13.38
C GLN A 66 -15.05 -5.51 14.79
N ASN A 67 -15.46 -4.25 14.95
CA ASN A 67 -15.31 -3.50 16.20
C ASN A 67 -13.85 -3.48 16.72
N VAL A 68 -12.90 -3.24 15.81
CA VAL A 68 -11.46 -3.08 16.10
C VAL A 68 -10.98 -1.73 15.56
N THR A 69 -9.72 -1.37 15.83
CA THR A 69 -9.16 -0.12 15.28
C THR A 69 -8.64 -0.31 13.86
N LEU A 70 -8.56 0.78 13.08
CA LEU A 70 -7.88 0.77 11.77
C LEU A 70 -6.44 0.26 11.89
N ASP A 71 -5.75 0.62 12.97
CA ASP A 71 -4.37 0.22 13.23
C ASP A 71 -4.24 -1.29 13.46
N ASP A 72 -5.26 -1.94 14.03
CA ASP A 72 -5.28 -3.39 14.20
C ASP A 72 -5.41 -4.10 12.87
N VAL A 73 -6.32 -3.62 12.00
CA VAL A 73 -6.49 -4.17 10.64
C VAL A 73 -5.20 -4.00 9.83
N VAL A 74 -4.66 -2.78 9.76
CA VAL A 74 -3.46 -2.48 8.97
C VAL A 74 -2.25 -3.30 9.41
N ARG A 75 -2.10 -3.56 10.71
CA ARG A 75 -1.01 -4.38 11.27
C ARG A 75 -1.18 -5.87 10.98
N ARG A 76 -2.42 -6.36 10.96
CA ARG A 76 -2.75 -7.76 10.70
C ARG A 76 -2.61 -8.11 9.21
N GLU A 77 -3.01 -7.20 8.33
CA GLU A 77 -3.12 -7.47 6.89
C GLU A 77 -1.87 -7.05 6.11
N THR A 78 -0.70 -7.53 6.51
CA THR A 78 0.54 -7.23 5.80
C THR A 78 0.66 -8.04 4.50
N LEU A 79 1.35 -7.49 3.49
CA LEU A 79 1.60 -8.18 2.22
C LEU A 79 2.57 -9.37 2.33
N PHE A 80 3.13 -9.61 3.52
CA PHE A 80 4.07 -10.69 3.76
C PHE A 80 4.00 -11.12 5.23
N THR A 81 4.41 -12.36 5.47
CA THR A 81 4.34 -13.00 6.78
C THR A 81 5.39 -12.41 7.74
N GLU A 82 5.02 -12.24 9.00
CA GLU A 82 5.98 -11.90 10.05
C GLU A 82 7.16 -12.90 10.06
N GLY A 83 8.38 -12.39 10.10
CA GLY A 83 9.59 -13.22 10.06
C GLY A 83 10.14 -13.52 8.66
N GLN A 84 9.47 -13.10 7.58
CA GLN A 84 10.04 -13.18 6.23
C GLN A 84 11.31 -12.29 6.13
N LYS A 85 12.48 -12.94 6.05
CA LYS A 85 13.79 -12.26 6.04
C LYS A 85 14.06 -11.57 4.70
N THR A 86 13.72 -12.23 3.60
CA THR A 86 13.97 -11.80 2.23
C THR A 86 12.68 -11.64 1.46
N VAL A 87 12.54 -10.50 0.78
CA VAL A 87 11.44 -10.22 -0.13
C VAL A 87 12.06 -10.00 -1.50
N GLU A 88 11.79 -10.91 -2.43
CA GLU A 88 12.23 -10.77 -3.82
C GLU A 88 11.16 -10.00 -4.60
N PHE A 89 11.58 -9.14 -5.52
CA PHE A 89 10.70 -8.36 -6.38
C PHE A 89 11.26 -8.32 -7.81
N ARG A 90 10.37 -8.25 -8.80
CA ARG A 90 10.74 -8.15 -10.23
C ARG A 90 9.63 -7.48 -11.04
N ASN A 91 9.91 -7.29 -12.34
CA ASN A 91 8.92 -6.91 -13.35
C ASN A 91 8.05 -5.70 -12.96
N GLN A 92 8.67 -4.61 -12.50
CA GLN A 92 7.94 -3.36 -12.28
C GLN A 92 7.41 -2.83 -13.61
N LYS A 93 6.12 -2.50 -13.66
CA LYS A 93 5.47 -1.84 -14.80
C LYS A 93 4.79 -0.56 -14.31
N ILE A 94 4.99 0.54 -15.03
CA ILE A 94 4.36 1.83 -14.73
C ILE A 94 3.56 2.24 -15.96
N GLU A 95 2.30 2.57 -15.74
CA GLU A 95 1.31 2.96 -16.76
C GLU A 95 0.58 4.22 -16.26
N GLY A 96 1.20 5.39 -16.49
CA GLY A 96 0.70 6.68 -16.00
C GLY A 96 0.67 6.72 -14.48
N GLU A 97 -0.52 6.90 -13.91
CA GLU A 97 -0.77 6.99 -12.46
C GLU A 97 -0.99 5.62 -11.80
N LYS A 98 -0.82 4.51 -12.55
CA LYS A 98 -0.93 3.15 -12.03
C LYS A 98 0.37 2.40 -12.26
N ALA A 99 0.65 1.43 -11.41
CA ALA A 99 1.79 0.56 -11.58
C ALA A 99 1.55 -0.83 -10.98
N THR A 100 2.38 -1.78 -11.35
CA THR A 100 2.42 -3.11 -10.77
C THR A 100 3.84 -3.53 -10.44
N LEU A 101 3.99 -4.34 -9.39
CA LEU A 101 5.25 -4.96 -9.01
C LEU A 101 4.99 -6.44 -8.70
N GLU A 102 5.78 -7.33 -9.29
CA GLU A 102 5.75 -8.73 -8.88
C GLU A 102 6.61 -8.93 -7.64
N VAL A 103 6.03 -9.54 -6.60
CA VAL A 103 6.67 -9.79 -5.31
C VAL A 103 6.55 -11.28 -5.00
N LYS A 104 7.64 -11.86 -4.51
CA LYS A 104 7.64 -13.26 -4.09
C LYS A 104 7.18 -13.38 -2.64
N ASN A 105 6.11 -14.14 -2.42
CA ASN A 105 5.58 -14.39 -1.09
C ASN A 105 6.42 -15.45 -0.34
N SER A 106 6.07 -15.73 0.92
CA SER A 106 6.77 -16.72 1.76
C SER A 106 6.66 -18.17 1.25
N PHE A 107 5.70 -18.45 0.37
CA PHE A 107 5.50 -19.77 -0.25
C PHE A 107 6.31 -19.92 -1.56
N GLY A 108 7.03 -18.87 -1.99
CA GLY A 108 7.81 -18.87 -3.22
C GLY A 108 7.00 -18.52 -4.48
N THR A 109 5.72 -18.18 -4.33
CA THR A 109 4.83 -17.77 -5.43
C THR A 109 5.01 -16.27 -5.71
N TRP A 110 4.98 -15.91 -6.99
CA TRP A 110 4.99 -14.52 -7.43
C TRP A 110 3.57 -13.95 -7.44
N GLU A 111 3.36 -12.88 -6.70
CA GLU A 111 2.10 -12.14 -6.61
C GLU A 111 2.28 -10.75 -7.21
N THR A 112 1.25 -10.24 -7.90
CA THR A 112 1.29 -8.91 -8.49
C THR A 112 0.66 -7.90 -7.55
N VAL A 113 1.47 -7.03 -6.97
CA VAL A 113 1.04 -5.95 -6.10
C VAL A 113 0.73 -4.71 -6.95
N PRO A 114 -0.51 -4.20 -6.96
CA PRO A 114 -0.86 -2.97 -7.66
C PRO A 114 -0.52 -1.73 -6.84
N PHE A 115 -0.21 -0.65 -7.55
CA PHE A 115 0.09 0.67 -7.00
C PHE A 115 -0.71 1.73 -7.76
N VAL A 116 -1.05 2.80 -7.04
CA VAL A 116 -1.62 4.02 -7.60
C VAL A 116 -0.78 5.21 -7.14
N ARG A 117 -0.70 6.24 -7.97
CA ARG A 117 -0.03 7.48 -7.62
C ARG A 117 -1.07 8.48 -7.12
N GLU A 118 -0.88 8.95 -5.89
CA GLU A 118 -1.74 9.92 -5.21
C GLU A 118 -0.85 11.02 -4.63
N GLU A 119 -1.15 12.29 -4.89
CA GLU A 119 -0.37 13.43 -4.37
C GLU A 119 1.14 13.32 -4.68
N ASP A 120 1.45 12.90 -5.91
CA ASP A 120 2.79 12.60 -6.42
C ASP A 120 3.51 11.42 -5.73
N GLU A 121 2.87 10.69 -4.83
CA GLU A 121 3.43 9.54 -4.11
C GLU A 121 2.83 8.21 -4.59
N TRP A 122 3.69 7.20 -4.75
CA TRP A 122 3.25 5.84 -5.05
C TRP A 122 2.72 5.16 -3.79
N LYS A 123 1.50 4.60 -3.87
CA LYS A 123 0.85 3.91 -2.76
C LYS A 123 0.34 2.54 -3.18
N ILE A 124 0.38 1.60 -2.26
CA ILE A 124 -0.08 0.22 -2.47
C ILE A 124 -1.60 0.20 -2.53
N ASP A 125 -2.16 -0.39 -3.58
CA ASP A 125 -3.60 -0.44 -3.83
C ASP A 125 -4.21 -1.81 -3.50
N LYS A 126 -4.27 -2.14 -2.21
CA LYS A 126 -4.88 -3.40 -1.73
C LYS A 126 -6.34 -3.54 -2.14
N LYS A 127 -7.10 -2.43 -2.16
CA LYS A 127 -8.49 -2.47 -2.63
C LYS A 127 -8.56 -2.86 -4.11
N GLY A 128 -7.76 -2.23 -4.97
CA GLY A 128 -7.71 -2.62 -6.39
C GLY A 128 -7.27 -4.06 -6.62
N TYR A 129 -6.41 -4.60 -5.75
CA TYR A 129 -6.08 -6.04 -5.76
C TYR A 129 -7.28 -6.92 -5.42
N ALA A 130 -8.00 -6.61 -4.33
CA ALA A 130 -9.17 -7.36 -3.91
C ALA A 130 -10.31 -7.30 -4.96
N ASP A 131 -10.56 -6.14 -5.54
CA ASP A 131 -11.58 -5.94 -6.57
C ASP A 131 -11.27 -6.78 -7.82
N ARG A 132 -9.99 -6.85 -8.24
CA ARG A 132 -9.58 -7.70 -9.37
C ARG A 132 -9.78 -9.18 -9.07
N MET A 133 -9.41 -9.63 -7.87
CA MET A 133 -9.62 -11.02 -7.46
C MET A 133 -11.10 -11.41 -7.49
N LEU A 134 -11.99 -10.53 -7.02
CA LEU A 134 -13.43 -10.75 -7.10
C LEU A 134 -13.93 -10.82 -8.55
N GLN A 135 -13.48 -9.89 -9.39
CA GLN A 135 -13.81 -9.88 -10.81
C GLN A 135 -13.36 -11.16 -11.53
N ASP A 136 -12.14 -11.62 -11.25
CA ASP A 136 -11.60 -12.86 -11.85
C ASP A 136 -12.41 -14.09 -11.42
N VAL A 137 -12.86 -14.15 -10.15
CA VAL A 137 -13.73 -15.22 -9.66
C VAL A 137 -15.10 -15.19 -10.33
N GLU A 138 -15.72 -14.01 -10.45
CA GLU A 138 -17.02 -13.85 -11.12
C GLU A 138 -16.95 -14.24 -12.60
N GLN A 139 -15.90 -13.80 -13.31
CA GLN A 139 -15.69 -14.14 -14.72
C GLN A 139 -15.47 -15.65 -14.91
N ASN A 140 -14.65 -16.27 -14.06
CA ASN A 140 -14.43 -17.71 -14.13
C ASN A 140 -15.71 -18.51 -13.83
N SER A 141 -16.54 -18.05 -12.90
CA SER A 141 -17.84 -18.68 -12.60
C SER A 141 -18.78 -18.58 -13.81
N GLN A 142 -18.89 -17.41 -14.44
CA GLN A 142 -19.73 -17.21 -15.62
C GLN A 142 -19.29 -18.10 -16.79
N GLN A 143 -17.97 -18.18 -17.04
CA GLN A 143 -17.42 -19.06 -18.07
C GLN A 143 -17.73 -20.54 -17.81
N MET A 144 -17.69 -20.97 -16.54
CA MET A 144 -18.04 -22.33 -16.16
C MET A 144 -19.53 -22.61 -16.39
N ASP A 145 -20.42 -21.68 -16.02
CA ASP A 145 -21.85 -21.81 -16.22
C ASP A 145 -22.22 -21.88 -17.71
N ASP A 146 -21.59 -21.04 -18.54
CA ASP A 146 -21.77 -21.07 -20.00
C ASP A 146 -21.31 -22.41 -20.59
N PHE A 147 -20.19 -22.95 -20.13
CA PHE A 147 -19.70 -24.27 -20.55
C PHE A 147 -20.68 -25.40 -20.16
N ILE A 148 -21.23 -25.36 -18.94
CA ILE A 148 -22.23 -26.34 -18.48
C ILE A 148 -23.52 -26.24 -19.29
N ASN A 149 -23.97 -25.03 -19.62
CA ASN A 149 -25.19 -24.81 -20.39
C ASN A 149 -25.02 -25.22 -21.86
N GLN A 150 -23.87 -24.94 -22.48
CA GLN A 150 -23.54 -25.43 -23.82
C GLN A 150 -23.44 -26.97 -23.88
N GLY A 151 -22.92 -27.60 -22.83
CA GLY A 151 -22.86 -29.07 -22.71
C GLY A 151 -24.23 -29.74 -22.49
N LYS A 152 -25.30 -28.98 -22.24
CA LYS A 152 -26.67 -29.46 -22.04
C LYS A 152 -27.60 -29.25 -23.24
N GLU A 153 -27.13 -28.67 -24.35
CA GLU A 153 -27.95 -28.62 -25.57
C GLU A 153 -28.22 -30.05 -26.04
N PRO A 154 -29.50 -30.45 -26.25
CA PRO A 154 -29.81 -31.78 -26.75
C PRO A 154 -29.22 -31.91 -28.15
N GLN A 155 -28.30 -32.87 -28.32
CA GLN A 155 -27.84 -33.24 -29.65
C GLN A 155 -29.05 -33.67 -30.50
N PRO A 156 -29.15 -33.21 -31.76
CA PRO A 156 -30.29 -33.49 -32.63
C PRO A 156 -30.46 -34.99 -32.94
#